data_AF-A0A4Z2GRD6-F1
#
_entry.id   AF-A0A4Z2GRD6-F1
#
_cell.length_a   1.000
_cell.length_b   1.000
_cell.length_c   1.000
_cell.angle_alpha   90.00
_cell.angle_beta   90.00
_cell.angle_gamma   90.00
#
_symmetry.space_group_name_H-M   'P 1'
#
loop_
_entity.id
_entity.type
_entity.pdbx_description
1 polymer ?
#
loop_
_entity_poly.entity_id
_entity_poly.type
_entity_poly.pdbx_seq_one_letter_code
_entity_poly.pdbx_strand_id
1 'polypeptide(L)'
;MPRFTEQVESAVEALSANPSLPVDENEFIDASRLVYDGIRDIRKAVLMIRVSAALSDAHLERLLLQTDAHLERLLERLLLLCSY
;
A
#
# COMPACT_ATOMS: atom_id res chain seq x y z
N MET A 1 -0.58 13.27 0.74
CA MET A 1 0.27 12.17 1.24
C MET A 1 1.28 12.57 2.34
N PRO A 2 1.07 13.60 3.19
CA PRO A 2 2.04 13.91 4.24
C PRO A 2 2.06 12.87 5.39
N ARG A 3 0.89 12.30 5.71
CA ARG A 3 0.74 11.38 6.86
C ARG A 3 1.56 10.11 6.76
N PHE A 4 1.72 9.51 5.58
CA PHE A 4 2.56 8.31 5.42
C PHE A 4 4.04 8.65 5.60
N THR A 5 4.50 9.76 5.03
CA THR A 5 5.87 10.22 5.18
C THR A 5 6.23 10.47 6.64
N GLU A 6 5.37 11.18 7.37
CA GLU A 6 5.54 11.45 8.81
C GLU A 6 5.65 10.15 9.64
N GLN A 7 4.81 9.14 9.33
CA GLN A 7 4.84 7.87 10.04
C GLN A 7 6.11 7.05 9.74
N VAL A 8 6.62 7.12 8.50
CA VAL A 8 7.91 6.49 8.14
C VAL A 8 9.06 7.17 8.86
N GLU A 9 9.11 8.50 8.87
CA GLU A 9 10.15 9.26 9.56
C GLU A 9 10.15 8.95 11.06
N SER A 10 8.97 8.99 11.70
CA SER A 10 8.82 8.66 13.11
C SER A 10 9.26 7.22 13.45
N ALA A 11 8.86 6.23 12.63
CA ALA A 11 9.28 4.85 12.82
C ALA A 11 10.80 4.68 12.67
N VAL A 12 11.41 5.34 11.68
CA VAL A 12 12.86 5.31 11.48
C VAL A 12 13.59 5.93 12.67
N GLU A 13 13.13 7.08 13.17
CA GLU A 13 13.73 7.73 14.34
C GLU A 13 13.65 6.85 15.59
N ALA A 14 12.49 6.25 15.85
CA ALA A 14 12.27 5.38 17.01
C ALA A 14 13.18 4.13 16.97
N LEU A 15 13.30 3.49 15.82
CA LEU A 15 14.16 2.32 15.63
C LEU A 15 15.66 2.66 15.63
N SER A 16 16.02 3.90 15.27
CA SER A 16 17.41 4.37 15.24
C SER A 16 17.91 4.86 16.61
N ALA A 17 17.01 5.05 17.58
CA ALA A 17 17.36 5.40 18.96
C ALA A 17 18.09 4.24 19.68
N ASN A 18 18.87 4.56 20.72
CA ASN A 18 19.55 3.58 21.55
C ASN A 18 19.28 3.81 23.05
N PRO A 19 18.51 2.92 23.73
CA PRO A 19 17.80 1.77 23.16
C PRO A 19 16.66 2.22 22.22
N SER A 20 16.20 1.32 21.35
CA SER A 20 15.10 1.61 20.43
C SER A 20 13.84 2.00 21.19
N LEU A 21 13.11 2.95 20.62
CA LEU A 21 11.83 3.41 21.15
C LEU A 21 10.69 2.60 20.52
N PRO A 22 9.55 2.46 21.24
CA PRO A 22 8.37 1.81 20.68
C PRO A 22 7.82 2.61 19.49
N VAL A 23 7.41 1.88 18.46
CA VAL A 23 6.72 2.44 17.27
C VAL A 23 5.22 2.24 17.46
N ASP A 24 4.40 3.23 17.08
CA ASP A 24 2.95 3.03 16.97
C ASP A 24 2.63 2.29 15.66
N GLU A 25 2.67 0.96 15.74
CA GLU A 25 2.44 0.07 14.59
C GLU A 25 1.05 0.26 13.98
N ASN A 26 0.03 0.59 14.79
CA ASN A 26 -1.32 0.77 14.29
C ASN A 26 -1.40 2.00 13.37
N GLU A 27 -0.82 3.11 13.79
CA GLU A 27 -0.83 4.33 12.97
C GLU A 27 0.03 4.16 11.71
N PHE A 28 1.15 3.45 11.81
CA PHE A 28 1.98 3.13 10.65
C PHE A 28 1.24 2.24 9.63
N ILE A 29 0.53 1.21 10.10
CA ILE A 29 -0.26 0.31 9.26
C ILE A 29 -1.43 1.07 8.60
N ASP A 30 -2.13 1.92 9.35
CA ASP A 30 -3.25 2.70 8.85
C ASP A 30 -2.79 3.71 7.78
N ALA A 31 -1.67 4.41 8.03
CA ALA A 31 -1.09 5.31 7.04
C ALA A 31 -0.64 4.57 5.77
N SER A 32 -0.07 3.37 5.92
CA SER A 32 0.32 2.51 4.80
C SER A 32 -0.90 2.03 3.98
N ARG A 33 -2.01 1.66 4.65
CA ARG A 33 -3.26 1.27 3.99
C ARG A 33 -3.85 2.40 3.16
N LEU A 34 -3.84 3.63 3.68
CA LEU A 34 -4.35 4.79 2.94
C LEU A 34 -3.59 5.03 1.62
N VAL A 35 -2.27 4.78 1.60
CA VAL A 35 -1.48 4.87 0.36
C VAL A 35 -1.91 3.78 -0.63
N TYR A 36 -2.05 2.53 -0.17
CA TYR A 36 -2.52 1.43 -1.00
C TYR A 36 -3.92 1.68 -1.57
N ASP A 37 -4.87 2.04 -0.71
CA ASP A 37 -6.26 2.32 -1.10
C ASP A 37 -6.30 3.48 -2.11
N GLY A 38 -5.54 4.55 -1.89
CA GLY A 38 -5.43 5.66 -2.83
C GLY A 38 -4.90 5.25 -4.21
N ILE A 39 -3.85 4.43 -4.27
CA ILE A 39 -3.31 3.90 -5.55
C ILE A 39 -4.32 2.98 -6.22
N ARG A 40 -4.97 2.10 -5.45
CA ARG A 40 -6.00 1.19 -5.95
C ARG A 40 -7.18 1.97 -6.53
N ASP A 41 -7.61 3.04 -5.89
CA ASP A 41 -8.74 3.85 -6.32
C ASP A 41 -8.38 4.67 -7.57
N ILE A 42 -7.16 5.20 -7.68
CA ILE A 42 -6.65 5.80 -8.93
C ILE A 42 -6.66 4.77 -10.06
N ARG A 43 -6.15 3.56 -9.81
CA ARG A 43 -6.15 2.47 -10.79
C ARG A 43 -7.58 2.14 -11.24
N LYS A 44 -8.52 1.99 -10.31
CA LYS A 44 -9.95 1.77 -10.62
C LYS A 44 -10.53 2.93 -11.44
N ALA A 45 -10.28 4.17 -11.06
CA ALA A 45 -10.79 5.34 -11.77
C ALA A 45 -10.27 5.42 -13.22
N VAL A 46 -8.97 5.20 -13.41
CA VAL A 46 -8.36 5.13 -14.75
C VAL A 46 -8.99 4.01 -15.58
N LEU A 47 -9.24 2.85 -14.97
CA LEU A 47 -9.89 1.73 -15.66
C LEU A 47 -11.34 2.02 -16.01
N MET A 48 -12.10 2.68 -15.14
CA MET A 48 -13.48 3.08 -15.45
C MET A 48 -13.51 4.05 -16.63
N ILE A 49 -12.59 5.01 -16.69
CA ILE A 49 -12.46 5.93 -17.83
C ILE A 49 -12.08 5.16 -19.10
N ARG A 50 -11.14 4.22 -19.04
CA ARG A 50 -10.72 3.44 -20.21
C ARG A 50 -11.76 2.40 -20.66
N VAL A 51 -12.52 1.80 -19.75
CA VAL A 51 -13.63 0.88 -20.05
C VAL A 51 -14.81 1.64 -20.66
N SER A 52 -15.05 2.89 -20.24
CA SER A 52 -16.02 3.77 -20.92
C SER A 52 -15.54 4.23 -22.31
N ALA A 53 -14.22 4.25 -22.55
CA ALA A 53 -13.62 4.69 -23.82
C ALA A 53 -13.28 3.54 -24.79
N ALA A 54 -13.12 2.31 -24.30
CA ALA A 54 -12.75 1.13 -25.07
C ALA A 54 -13.44 -0.11 -24.52
N LEU A 55 -14.38 -0.64 -25.29
CA LEU A 55 -14.82 -2.01 -25.13
C LEU A 55 -13.61 -2.95 -25.38
N SER A 56 -13.30 -3.75 -24.37
CA SER A 56 -12.35 -4.90 -24.36
C SER A 56 -10.87 -4.60 -24.61
N ASP A 57 -10.07 -4.61 -23.53
CA ASP A 57 -8.65 -4.95 -23.64
C ASP A 57 -8.25 -5.94 -22.52
N ALA A 58 -8.49 -7.23 -22.77
CA ALA A 58 -8.31 -8.34 -21.82
C ALA A 58 -6.86 -8.54 -21.36
N HIS A 59 -5.88 -7.95 -22.06
CA HIS A 59 -4.49 -7.95 -21.63
C HIS A 59 -4.23 -6.99 -20.47
N LEU A 60 -4.94 -5.86 -20.42
CA LEU A 60 -4.81 -4.89 -19.34
C LEU A 60 -5.34 -5.51 -18.04
N GLU A 61 -6.51 -6.15 -18.11
CA GLU A 61 -7.17 -6.80 -16.97
C GLU A 61 -6.29 -7.89 -16.32
N ARG A 62 -5.58 -8.69 -17.15
CA ARG A 62 -4.63 -9.70 -16.66
C ARG A 62 -3.41 -9.11 -15.97
N LEU A 63 -2.83 -8.03 -16.51
CA LEU A 63 -1.68 -7.34 -15.90
C LEU A 63 -2.03 -6.73 -14.54
N LEU A 64 -3.30 -6.33 -14.38
CA LEU A 64 -3.83 -5.69 -13.18
C LEU A 64 -4.17 -6.71 -12.08
N LEU A 65 -4.76 -7.85 -12.45
CA LEU A 65 -4.93 -9.01 -11.54
C LEU A 65 -3.58 -9.54 -11.05
N GLN A 66 -2.56 -9.58 -11.92
CA GLN A 66 -1.21 -9.97 -11.51
C GLN A 66 -0.58 -9.00 -10.50
N THR A 67 -0.79 -7.69 -10.69
CA THR A 67 -0.24 -6.68 -9.76
C THR A 67 -0.99 -6.67 -8.43
N ASP A 68 -2.31 -6.88 -8.41
CA ASP A 68 -3.05 -7.03 -7.15
C ASP A 68 -2.62 -8.27 -6.36
N ALA A 69 -2.56 -9.44 -7.01
CA ALA A 69 -2.15 -10.67 -6.34
C ALA A 69 -0.71 -10.65 -5.82
N HIS A 70 0.16 -9.82 -6.40
CA HIS A 70 1.54 -9.66 -5.94
C HIS A 70 1.64 -8.66 -4.78
N LEU A 71 0.76 -7.66 -4.74
CA LEU A 71 0.71 -6.69 -3.65
C LEU A 71 0.02 -7.25 -2.40
N GLU A 72 -1.07 -8.01 -2.55
CA GLU A 72 -1.72 -8.71 -1.44
C GLU A 72 -0.75 -9.66 -0.72
N ARG A 73 0.03 -10.41 -1.49
CA ARG A 73 1.10 -11.26 -0.94
C ARG A 73 2.20 -10.46 -0.22
N LEU A 74 2.46 -9.23 -0.65
CA LEU A 74 3.44 -8.35 0.00
C LEU A 74 2.88 -7.79 1.32
N LEU A 75 1.59 -7.43 1.35
CA LEU A 75 0.85 -7.00 2.54
C LEU A 75 0.72 -8.12 3.57
N GLU A 76 0.35 -9.34 3.17
CA GLU A 76 0.31 -10.51 4.07
C GLU A 76 1.68 -10.80 4.67
N ARG A 77 2.74 -10.67 3.87
CA ARG A 77 4.11 -10.92 4.33
C ARG A 77 4.62 -9.83 5.26
N LEU A 78 4.22 -8.58 5.06
CA LEU A 78 4.45 -7.47 5.99
C LEU A 78 3.72 -7.70 7.32
N LEU A 79 2.44 -8.08 7.29
CA LEU A 79 1.66 -8.36 8.50
C LEU A 79 2.22 -9.54 9.30
N LEU A 80 2.71 -10.58 8.63
CA LEU A 80 3.40 -11.71 9.27
C LEU A 80 4.73 -11.31 9.90
N LEU A 81 5.48 -10.40 9.27
CA LEU A 81 6.73 -9.87 9.83
C LEU A 81 6.49 -8.96 11.05
N CYS A 82 5.35 -8.28 11.13
CA CYS A 82 4.95 -7.49 12.31
C CYS A 82 4.34 -8.33 13.44
N SER A 83 4.08 -9.63 13.23
CA SER A 83 3.50 -10.53 14.24
C SER A 83 4.54 -11.36 15.01
N TYR A 84 5.84 -11.10 14.81
CA TYR A 84 6.97 -11.83 15.40
C TYR A 84 7.97 -10.86 16.03
#